data_AF-A0A4P8IHF8-F1
#
_entry.id   AF-A0A4P8IHF8-F1
#
_cell.length_a   1.000
_cell.length_b   1.000
_cell.length_c   1.000
_cell.angle_alpha   90.00
_cell.angle_beta   90.00
_cell.angle_gamma   90.00
#
_symmetry.space_group_name_H-M   'P 1'
#
loop_
_entity.id
_entity.type
_entity.pdbx_description
1 polymer ?
#
loop_
_entity_poly.entity_id
_entity_poly.type
_entity_poly.pdbx_seq_one_letter_code
_entity_poly.pdbx_strand_id
1 'polypeptide(L)'
;MKRYFKKTVFIVMAVLSMVLVQSVSCFAWTPPKTEDEEKFLAWYDKHKNDTDAVYTLSGDLKLTKGTEDDPIRFDGSGKIRIDCGAHGIIANSKVVIDNPNLTINGECMFVLMTNSDDSQLILKRGTIVNESDYACAVQIVRGGLQTSSDPLDRFKIRIKGQDISGIYHGPREPLILERLDVRAEGTGPVAGIKNNNDQKVTLTDCNISVFGEQEAWGVTNLGKTEVNRCRITSSVSDPSGNAFSVTGSEVSSTDSKLIPEISGMKNTVYSIYDIDGLSPAIGRTGSDLKSLLPENAGVYVENAQTKEKSRISVPIKWELSNLDASKAGITIVAGRLMTSDLFGVYLNSAGISPKAAVIAVGPEGMYLNSYKILLNSGGRVKGMLEMPFPAGADSMVLQYSEDQKNWKTYSKENGNTNILEGETYPEPYGVFGFVFDIPVRENIFYMRAKVSGDSIFSGTSAAWKMDADHGSSGSSISGESGGDRGGQTVDQEKDQSQKEQKRHKSTEKPESIAENRSVKTAAGTRTRKIQKRKTEKSSQQKIASEEENTQEQQNADRQKTISSKETGKEEKKAEHKEKQRGFIFAAAGCIVILGGAVLLGRIFFTP
;
A
#
# COMPACT_ATOMS: atom_id res chain seq x y z
N MET A 1 -12.07 4.18 -52.07
CA MET A 1 -11.76 3.51 -50.78
C MET A 1 -10.25 3.39 -50.48
N LYS A 2 -9.42 2.67 -51.24
CA LYS A 2 -8.01 2.34 -50.85
C LYS A 2 -7.04 3.51 -50.54
N ARG A 3 -7.27 4.75 -51.02
CA ARG A 3 -6.40 5.92 -50.71
C ARG A 3 -6.70 6.61 -49.36
N TYR A 4 -7.95 6.60 -48.89
CA TYR A 4 -8.30 7.20 -47.60
C TYR A 4 -7.85 6.32 -46.43
N PHE A 5 -8.00 4.99 -46.56
CA PHE A 5 -7.56 4.03 -45.54
C PHE A 5 -6.08 4.19 -45.18
N LYS A 6 -5.19 4.43 -46.16
CA LYS A 6 -3.76 4.71 -45.88
C LYS A 6 -3.52 6.02 -45.11
N LYS A 7 -4.30 7.08 -45.37
CA LYS A 7 -4.20 8.33 -44.59
C LYS A 7 -4.75 8.16 -43.18
N THR A 8 -5.89 7.49 -43.01
CA THR A 8 -6.46 7.21 -41.69
C THR A 8 -5.53 6.32 -40.86
N VAL A 9 -4.95 5.26 -41.44
CA VAL A 9 -3.97 4.41 -40.74
C VAL A 9 -2.70 5.20 -40.40
N PHE A 10 -2.20 6.09 -41.28
CA PHE A 10 -1.02 6.91 -40.96
C PHE A 10 -1.31 7.94 -39.84
N ILE A 11 -2.51 8.54 -39.83
CA ILE A 11 -2.93 9.46 -38.76
C ILE A 11 -3.18 8.70 -37.45
N VAL A 12 -3.80 7.52 -37.49
CA VAL A 12 -4.00 6.66 -36.30
C VAL A 12 -2.65 6.18 -35.76
N MET A 13 -1.69 5.80 -36.60
CA MET A 13 -0.33 5.45 -36.17
C MET A 13 0.45 6.66 -35.65
N ALA A 14 0.31 7.83 -36.28
CA ALA A 14 0.93 9.07 -35.79
C ALA A 14 0.35 9.48 -34.43
N VAL A 15 -0.97 9.41 -34.25
CA VAL A 15 -1.65 9.66 -32.97
C VAL A 15 -1.33 8.57 -31.95
N LEU A 16 -1.22 7.29 -32.32
CA LEU A 16 -0.73 6.24 -31.41
C LEU A 16 0.70 6.55 -30.97
N SER A 17 1.59 6.96 -31.88
CA SER A 17 2.95 7.36 -31.51
C SER A 17 2.98 8.62 -30.66
N MET A 18 2.10 9.59 -30.90
CA MET A 18 2.01 10.81 -30.09
C MET A 18 1.44 10.53 -28.70
N VAL A 19 0.43 9.65 -28.60
CA VAL A 19 -0.14 9.20 -27.32
C VAL A 19 0.88 8.34 -26.57
N LEU A 20 1.59 7.43 -27.22
CA LEU A 20 2.68 6.65 -26.61
C LEU A 20 3.89 7.51 -26.22
N VAL A 21 4.09 8.68 -26.83
CA VAL A 21 5.13 9.66 -26.46
C VAL A 21 4.62 10.65 -25.38
N GLN A 22 3.32 10.93 -25.29
CA GLN A 22 2.74 11.88 -24.32
C GLN A 22 2.17 11.22 -23.04
N SER A 23 1.78 9.94 -23.09
CA SER A 23 1.61 9.11 -21.89
C SER A 23 2.95 8.75 -21.25
N VAL A 24 4.06 8.93 -22.00
CA VAL A 24 5.40 9.07 -21.44
C VAL A 24 5.64 10.55 -21.11
N SER A 25 4.79 11.06 -20.22
CA SER A 25 5.29 11.94 -19.17
C SER A 25 6.22 11.10 -18.30
N CYS A 26 7.41 10.80 -18.83
CA CYS A 26 8.55 10.48 -18.01
C CYS A 26 8.67 11.62 -16.99
N PHE A 27 8.22 11.35 -15.76
CA PHE A 27 9.20 11.44 -14.68
C PHE A 27 10.43 10.75 -15.23
N ALA A 28 11.42 11.55 -15.63
CA ALA A 28 12.73 11.03 -15.89
C ALA A 28 13.20 10.50 -14.54
N TRP A 29 12.89 9.23 -14.28
CA TRP A 29 13.78 8.35 -13.55
C TRP A 29 15.10 8.52 -14.28
N THR A 30 15.92 9.44 -13.76
CA THR A 30 17.33 9.51 -14.09
C THR A 30 17.81 8.06 -13.96
N PRO A 31 18.31 7.45 -15.05
CA PRO A 31 18.56 6.01 -15.07
C PRO A 31 19.35 5.68 -13.82
N PRO A 32 18.89 4.70 -13.00
CA PRO A 32 19.27 4.59 -11.60
C PRO A 32 20.78 4.66 -11.53
N LYS A 33 21.28 5.70 -10.82
CA LYS A 33 22.68 6.08 -10.87
C LYS A 33 23.49 4.84 -10.56
N THR A 34 24.36 4.42 -11.47
CA THR A 34 25.17 3.21 -11.32
C THR A 34 26.54 3.57 -10.80
N GLU A 35 27.07 2.76 -9.89
CA GLU A 35 28.47 2.86 -9.48
C GLU A 35 29.40 2.30 -10.56
N ASP A 36 30.62 2.82 -10.63
CA ASP A 36 31.64 2.35 -11.56
C ASP A 36 32.30 1.06 -11.02
N GLU A 37 31.92 -0.09 -11.59
CA GLU A 37 32.41 -1.41 -11.20
C GLU A 37 33.94 -1.50 -11.21
N GLU A 38 34.63 -0.91 -12.20
CA GLU A 38 36.10 -0.97 -12.28
C GLU A 38 36.75 -0.15 -11.17
N LYS A 39 36.26 1.06 -10.91
CA LYS A 39 36.78 1.90 -9.83
C LYS A 39 36.52 1.27 -8.46
N PHE A 40 35.34 0.67 -8.27
CA PHE A 40 35.02 -0.04 -7.04
C PHE A 40 35.94 -1.26 -6.83
N LEU A 41 36.10 -2.12 -7.84
CA LEU A 41 36.93 -3.34 -7.71
C LEU A 41 38.42 -2.99 -7.51
N ALA A 42 38.94 -1.98 -8.22
CA ALA A 42 40.31 -1.50 -8.03
C ALA A 42 40.53 -0.86 -6.65
N TRP A 43 39.51 -0.19 -6.10
CA TRP A 43 39.54 0.28 -4.71
C TRP A 43 39.55 -0.90 -3.73
N TYR A 44 38.66 -1.88 -3.93
CA TYR A 44 38.53 -3.02 -3.01
C TYR A 44 39.84 -3.81 -2.95
N ASP A 45 40.43 -4.19 -4.10
CA ASP A 45 41.68 -4.96 -4.12
C ASP A 45 42.85 -4.24 -3.45
N LYS A 46 42.94 -2.91 -3.64
CA LYS A 46 43.95 -2.07 -2.96
C LYS A 46 43.76 -2.02 -1.45
N HIS A 47 42.52 -2.01 -0.97
CA HIS A 47 42.17 -1.74 0.43
C HIS A 47 41.74 -2.98 1.25
N LYS A 48 41.72 -4.18 0.64
CA LYS A 48 41.17 -5.39 1.28
C LYS A 48 41.91 -5.93 2.51
N ASN A 49 43.08 -5.38 2.83
CA ASN A 49 43.87 -5.71 4.02
C ASN A 49 44.06 -4.53 4.98
N ASP A 50 43.41 -3.39 4.72
CA ASP A 50 43.48 -2.21 5.58
C ASP A 50 42.57 -2.33 6.81
N THR A 51 42.91 -1.64 7.91
CA THR A 51 42.25 -1.83 9.20
C THR A 51 41.02 -0.93 9.47
N ASP A 52 40.74 0.04 8.60
CA ASP A 52 39.57 0.95 8.70
C ASP A 52 39.15 1.51 7.32
N ALA A 53 39.19 0.69 6.26
CA ALA A 53 38.84 1.13 4.92
C ALA A 53 37.31 1.33 4.76
N VAL A 54 36.90 2.47 4.20
CA VAL A 54 35.48 2.78 3.91
C VAL A 54 35.31 3.18 2.44
N TYR A 55 34.36 2.54 1.77
CA TYR A 55 33.84 2.97 0.46
C TYR A 55 32.36 3.31 0.59
N THR A 56 31.93 4.44 0.04
CA THR A 56 30.53 4.83 -0.01
C THR A 56 30.03 4.72 -1.44
N LEU A 57 29.00 3.90 -1.67
CA LEU A 57 28.36 3.83 -2.98
C LEU A 57 27.71 5.17 -3.30
N SER A 58 27.94 5.63 -4.53
CA SER A 58 27.30 6.80 -5.10
C SER A 58 26.15 6.42 -6.05
N GLY A 59 25.97 5.12 -6.31
CA GLY A 59 24.96 4.52 -7.17
C GLY A 59 24.84 3.02 -6.95
N ASP A 60 23.89 2.36 -7.62
CA ASP A 60 23.75 0.90 -7.60
C ASP A 60 24.99 0.24 -8.24
N LEU A 61 25.65 -0.64 -7.49
CA LEU A 61 26.85 -1.33 -7.93
C LEU A 61 26.45 -2.64 -8.63
N LYS A 62 26.59 -2.68 -9.95
CA LYS A 62 26.34 -3.90 -10.74
C LYS A 62 27.64 -4.65 -10.92
N LEU A 63 27.71 -5.86 -10.37
CA LEU A 63 28.85 -6.76 -10.48
C LEU A 63 28.61 -7.71 -11.66
N THR A 64 29.28 -7.45 -12.78
CA THR A 64 29.05 -8.10 -14.07
C THR A 64 30.22 -8.96 -14.55
N LYS A 65 31.42 -8.78 -13.97
CA LYS A 65 32.66 -9.38 -14.48
C LYS A 65 33.01 -10.76 -13.92
N GLY A 66 32.25 -11.28 -12.94
CA GLY A 66 32.53 -12.58 -12.33
C GLY A 66 32.25 -13.77 -13.25
N THR A 67 33.21 -14.67 -13.41
CA THR A 67 33.07 -15.90 -14.20
C THR A 67 33.07 -17.14 -13.29
N GLU A 68 32.85 -18.33 -13.85
CA GLU A 68 32.87 -19.57 -13.07
C GLU A 68 34.26 -19.83 -12.45
N ASP A 69 35.32 -19.66 -13.26
CA ASP A 69 36.72 -19.84 -12.90
C ASP A 69 37.28 -18.67 -12.07
N ASP A 70 36.98 -17.44 -12.50
CA ASP A 70 37.37 -16.21 -11.81
C ASP A 70 36.15 -15.39 -11.36
N PRO A 71 35.53 -15.74 -10.22
CA PRO A 71 34.47 -14.95 -9.63
C PRO A 71 35.00 -13.67 -8.99
N ILE A 72 34.15 -12.66 -8.91
CA ILE A 72 34.44 -11.45 -8.12
C ILE A 72 34.50 -11.86 -6.64
N ARG A 73 35.64 -11.68 -5.98
CA ARG A 73 35.86 -12.05 -4.58
C ARG A 73 35.97 -10.80 -3.71
N PHE A 74 35.09 -10.69 -2.72
CA PHE A 74 35.26 -9.77 -1.59
C PHE A 74 35.99 -10.52 -0.48
N ASP A 75 37.29 -10.73 -0.70
CA ASP A 75 38.20 -11.44 0.20
C ASP A 75 39.04 -10.47 1.06
N GLY A 76 40.11 -10.98 1.65
CA GLY A 76 41.05 -10.21 2.46
C GLY A 76 40.90 -10.42 3.97
N SER A 77 41.77 -9.75 4.72
CA SER A 77 41.84 -9.79 6.19
C SER A 77 41.49 -8.46 6.86
N GLY A 78 41.44 -7.39 6.06
CA GLY A 78 41.20 -6.03 6.51
C GLY A 78 39.77 -5.81 7.01
N LYS A 79 39.61 -4.81 7.88
CA LYS A 79 38.32 -4.36 8.40
C LYS A 79 37.78 -3.27 7.48
N ILE A 80 36.87 -3.69 6.62
CA ILE A 80 36.34 -2.93 5.49
C ILE A 80 34.87 -2.62 5.76
N ARG A 81 34.44 -1.41 5.41
CA ARG A 81 33.03 -1.01 5.36
C ARG A 81 32.66 -0.58 3.96
N ILE A 82 31.67 -1.23 3.36
CA ILE A 82 30.97 -0.74 2.18
C ILE A 82 29.68 -0.10 2.68
N ASP A 83 29.49 1.18 2.38
CA ASP A 83 28.36 1.98 2.81
C ASP A 83 27.46 2.25 1.60
N CYS A 84 26.40 1.45 1.45
CA CYS A 84 25.54 1.51 0.27
C CYS A 84 24.54 2.66 0.32
N GLY A 85 24.18 3.15 1.52
CA GLY A 85 23.10 4.12 1.68
C GLY A 85 21.82 3.67 0.98
N ALA A 86 21.20 4.56 0.19
CA ALA A 86 19.99 4.27 -0.59
C ALA A 86 20.22 3.43 -1.87
N HIS A 87 21.40 2.82 -2.05
CA HIS A 87 21.76 1.99 -3.21
C HIS A 87 21.90 0.51 -2.84
N GLY A 88 21.91 -0.35 -3.85
CA GLY A 88 22.14 -1.79 -3.68
C GLY A 88 23.34 -2.32 -4.47
N ILE A 89 23.87 -3.47 -4.07
CA ILE A 89 24.84 -4.26 -4.84
C ILE A 89 24.09 -5.37 -5.57
N ILE A 90 24.17 -5.37 -6.89
CA ILE A 90 23.48 -6.32 -7.77
C ILE A 90 24.53 -7.27 -8.36
N ALA A 91 24.56 -8.50 -7.86
CA ALA A 91 25.33 -9.59 -8.44
C ALA A 91 24.62 -10.08 -9.72
N ASN A 92 25.12 -9.63 -10.87
CA ASN A 92 24.72 -10.08 -12.21
C ASN A 92 25.71 -11.14 -12.77
N SER A 93 26.51 -11.74 -11.89
CA SER A 93 27.62 -12.63 -12.21
C SER A 93 27.95 -13.50 -10.98
N LYS A 94 29.04 -14.29 -11.01
CA LYS A 94 29.48 -15.07 -9.84
C LYS A 94 30.26 -14.19 -8.86
N VAL A 95 29.74 -14.04 -7.64
CA VAL A 95 30.28 -13.17 -6.58
C VAL A 95 30.43 -13.97 -5.28
N VAL A 96 31.61 -13.88 -4.65
CA VAL A 96 31.93 -14.56 -3.39
C VAL A 96 32.25 -13.53 -2.32
N ILE A 97 31.57 -13.58 -1.18
CA ILE A 97 31.87 -12.73 -0.02
C ILE A 97 32.55 -13.56 1.08
N ASP A 98 33.84 -13.29 1.29
CA ASP A 98 34.77 -14.14 2.05
C ASP A 98 35.77 -13.31 2.88
N ASN A 99 35.28 -12.30 3.59
CA ASN A 99 36.06 -11.51 4.53
C ASN A 99 35.32 -11.40 5.89
N PRO A 100 35.84 -11.97 6.99
CA PRO A 100 35.15 -11.99 8.29
C PRO A 100 34.99 -10.61 8.93
N ASN A 101 35.77 -9.62 8.50
CA ASN A 101 35.79 -8.25 9.00
C ASN A 101 35.12 -7.25 8.04
N LEU A 102 34.59 -7.71 6.90
CA LEU A 102 33.79 -6.89 5.98
C LEU A 102 32.39 -6.66 6.56
N THR A 103 31.98 -5.39 6.56
CA THR A 103 30.59 -4.97 6.84
C THR A 103 30.02 -4.23 5.63
N ILE A 104 28.83 -4.62 5.18
CA ILE A 104 28.07 -3.93 4.13
C ILE A 104 26.83 -3.31 4.78
N ASN A 105 26.77 -1.99 4.83
CA ASN A 105 25.66 -1.23 5.37
C ASN A 105 24.70 -0.82 4.24
N GLY A 106 23.39 -0.88 4.46
CA GLY A 106 22.40 -0.33 3.54
C GLY A 106 21.27 0.41 4.25
N GLU A 107 20.66 1.32 3.49
CA GLU A 107 19.45 2.09 3.80
C GLU A 107 18.49 2.01 2.59
N CYS A 108 18.28 0.80 2.06
CA CYS A 108 17.59 0.52 0.80
C CYS A 108 16.69 -0.73 0.89
N MET A 109 15.76 -0.88 -0.07
CA MET A 109 14.92 -2.09 -0.26
C MET A 109 15.74 -3.39 -0.31
N PHE A 110 16.99 -3.34 -0.78
CA PHE A 110 17.92 -4.46 -0.69
C PHE A 110 19.37 -4.00 -0.51
N VAL A 111 20.21 -4.82 0.13
CA VAL A 111 21.67 -4.60 0.17
C VAL A 111 22.37 -5.42 -0.90
N LEU A 112 22.07 -6.72 -0.97
CA LEU A 112 22.53 -7.62 -2.05
C LEU A 112 21.34 -8.13 -2.86
N MET A 113 21.46 -8.18 -4.18
CA MET A 113 20.48 -8.79 -5.09
C MET A 113 21.15 -9.71 -6.12
N THR A 114 20.49 -10.82 -6.48
CA THR A 114 20.75 -11.56 -7.74
C THR A 114 19.55 -11.44 -8.68
N ASN A 115 19.79 -11.12 -9.96
CA ASN A 115 18.71 -10.81 -10.93
C ASN A 115 18.99 -11.29 -12.37
N SER A 116 19.91 -12.22 -12.57
CA SER A 116 20.07 -12.98 -13.83
C SER A 116 20.19 -14.47 -13.52
N ASP A 117 19.82 -15.34 -14.46
CA ASP A 117 19.86 -16.79 -14.26
C ASP A 117 21.29 -17.30 -14.03
N ASP A 118 22.27 -16.68 -14.70
CA ASP A 118 23.70 -17.00 -14.57
C ASP A 118 24.37 -16.36 -13.33
N SER A 119 23.60 -15.65 -12.50
CA SER A 119 24.13 -15.00 -11.28
C SER A 119 24.25 -16.00 -10.14
N GLN A 120 25.35 -15.93 -9.39
CA GLN A 120 25.55 -16.80 -8.24
C GLN A 120 26.22 -16.02 -7.10
N LEU A 121 25.48 -15.83 -6.01
CA LEU A 121 25.98 -15.18 -4.80
C LEU A 121 26.41 -16.25 -3.79
N ILE A 122 27.68 -16.22 -3.37
CA ILE A 122 28.26 -17.18 -2.42
C ILE A 122 28.64 -16.45 -1.13
N LEU A 123 27.91 -16.71 -0.04
CA LEU A 123 28.08 -16.05 1.25
C LEU A 123 28.87 -16.95 2.22
N LYS A 124 30.14 -16.60 2.49
CA LYS A 124 30.98 -17.35 3.43
C LYS A 124 31.20 -16.60 4.74
N ARG A 125 31.82 -15.42 4.66
CA ARG A 125 32.23 -14.62 5.82
C ARG A 125 32.03 -13.14 5.52
N GLY A 126 31.44 -12.44 6.48
CA GLY A 126 31.07 -11.03 6.37
C GLY A 126 29.82 -10.72 7.17
N THR A 127 29.45 -9.43 7.21
CA THR A 127 28.22 -8.95 7.88
C THR A 127 27.46 -8.00 6.95
N ILE A 128 26.15 -8.21 6.79
CA ILE A 128 25.22 -7.19 6.27
C ILE A 128 24.51 -6.53 7.44
N VAL A 129 24.37 -5.21 7.39
CA VAL A 129 23.51 -4.40 8.25
C VAL A 129 22.56 -3.59 7.36
N ASN A 130 21.25 -3.73 7.53
CA ASN A 130 20.26 -2.89 6.84
C ASN A 130 19.30 -2.27 7.86
N GLU A 131 19.17 -0.95 7.86
CA GLU A 131 18.18 -0.23 8.67
C GLU A 131 17.20 0.46 7.72
N SER A 132 16.15 -0.25 7.32
CA SER A 132 15.18 0.21 6.32
C SER A 132 13.84 -0.49 6.41
N ASP A 133 12.80 0.28 6.13
CA ASP A 133 11.43 -0.19 6.01
C ASP A 133 11.19 -0.80 4.61
N TYR A 134 10.30 -1.80 4.53
CA TYR A 134 9.89 -2.51 3.31
C TYR A 134 11.07 -3.15 2.57
N ALA A 135 12.03 -3.70 3.33
CA ALA A 135 13.34 -4.09 2.83
C ALA A 135 13.70 -5.57 3.05
N CYS A 136 14.68 -6.04 2.31
CA CYS A 136 15.34 -7.33 2.52
C CYS A 136 16.86 -7.15 2.60
N ALA A 137 17.60 -7.98 3.34
CA ALA A 137 19.07 -7.82 3.35
C ALA A 137 19.69 -8.47 2.09
N VAL A 138 19.20 -9.66 1.72
CA VAL A 138 19.57 -10.37 0.49
C VAL A 138 18.31 -10.73 -0.30
N GLN A 139 18.25 -10.32 -1.57
CA GLN A 139 17.14 -10.60 -2.49
C GLN A 139 17.58 -11.50 -3.63
N ILE A 140 17.08 -12.74 -3.67
CA ILE A 140 17.28 -13.63 -4.81
C ILE A 140 16.02 -13.52 -5.67
N VAL A 141 16.13 -12.85 -6.82
CA VAL A 141 15.03 -12.73 -7.80
C VAL A 141 15.21 -13.81 -8.89
N ARG A 142 16.44 -13.96 -9.39
CA ARG A 142 16.90 -14.98 -10.35
C ARG A 142 18.33 -15.39 -10.01
N GLY A 143 18.76 -16.54 -10.51
CA GLY A 143 20.07 -17.12 -10.20
C GLY A 143 20.14 -17.75 -8.81
N GLY A 144 21.35 -18.13 -8.38
CA GLY A 144 21.58 -18.94 -7.20
C GLY A 144 22.12 -18.18 -5.98
N LEU A 145 21.74 -18.68 -4.80
CA LEU A 145 22.38 -18.36 -3.52
C LEU A 145 23.06 -19.61 -2.97
N GLN A 146 24.29 -19.47 -2.51
CA GLN A 146 25.03 -20.51 -1.79
C GLN A 146 25.66 -19.94 -0.52
N THR A 147 25.92 -20.82 0.44
CA THR A 147 26.59 -20.53 1.71
C THR A 147 27.75 -21.50 1.93
N SER A 148 28.72 -21.14 2.76
CA SER A 148 29.85 -22.04 3.05
C SER A 148 29.46 -23.25 3.89
N SER A 149 30.02 -24.41 3.54
CA SER A 149 29.97 -25.62 4.35
C SER A 149 31.15 -25.73 5.35
N ASP A 150 32.19 -24.89 5.24
CA ASP A 150 33.35 -24.87 6.15
C ASP A 150 32.92 -24.54 7.59
N PRO A 151 33.21 -25.39 8.59
CA PRO A 151 32.86 -25.16 10.00
C PRO A 151 33.32 -23.83 10.61
N LEU A 152 34.36 -23.19 10.06
CA LEU A 152 34.89 -21.91 10.51
C LEU A 152 34.18 -20.70 9.89
N ASP A 153 33.47 -20.90 8.78
CA ASP A 153 32.74 -19.84 8.08
C ASP A 153 31.39 -19.55 8.76
N ARG A 154 31.03 -18.27 8.79
CA ARG A 154 29.74 -17.78 9.30
C ARG A 154 29.44 -16.41 8.72
N PHE A 155 28.44 -16.34 7.85
CA PHE A 155 27.93 -15.08 7.32
C PHE A 155 26.82 -14.53 8.23
N LYS A 156 26.83 -13.21 8.46
CA LYS A 156 25.93 -12.54 9.40
C LYS A 156 25.00 -11.57 8.67
N ILE A 157 23.72 -11.59 9.02
CA ILE A 157 22.71 -10.66 8.53
C ILE A 157 22.05 -10.00 9.73
N ARG A 158 22.00 -8.67 9.74
CA ARG A 158 21.26 -7.86 10.71
C ARG A 158 20.36 -6.91 9.96
N ILE A 159 19.06 -6.98 10.20
CA ILE A 159 18.10 -6.08 9.56
C ILE A 159 17.09 -5.52 10.57
N LYS A 160 16.79 -4.24 10.44
CA LYS A 160 15.82 -3.53 11.27
C LYS A 160 14.94 -2.59 10.46
N GLY A 161 13.64 -2.55 10.76
CA GLY A 161 12.66 -1.72 10.05
C GLY A 161 11.24 -2.30 10.07
N GLN A 162 10.30 -1.61 9.45
CA GLN A 162 8.95 -2.08 9.16
C GLN A 162 8.97 -3.06 7.97
N ASP A 163 8.14 -4.12 7.98
CA ASP A 163 7.91 -5.04 6.85
C ASP A 163 9.21 -5.60 6.20
N ILE A 164 10.03 -6.31 6.97
CA ILE A 164 11.41 -6.69 6.58
C ILE A 164 11.66 -8.20 6.42
N SER A 165 12.70 -8.57 5.67
CA SER A 165 13.22 -9.94 5.63
C SER A 165 14.76 -10.06 5.62
N GLY A 166 15.34 -11.03 6.31
CA GLY A 166 16.78 -11.30 6.23
C GLY A 166 17.19 -11.77 4.83
N ILE A 167 16.58 -12.86 4.36
CA ILE A 167 16.74 -13.36 2.98
C ILE A 167 15.36 -13.54 2.36
N TYR A 168 15.17 -13.01 1.14
CA TYR A 168 14.04 -13.34 0.27
C TYR A 168 14.53 -14.24 -0.87
N HIS A 169 13.87 -15.38 -1.07
CA HIS A 169 14.17 -16.32 -2.14
C HIS A 169 12.95 -16.49 -3.07
N GLY A 170 13.05 -15.92 -4.27
CA GLY A 170 12.06 -16.01 -5.34
C GLY A 170 12.18 -17.20 -6.30
N PRO A 171 13.39 -17.75 -6.61
CA PRO A 171 13.54 -18.85 -7.56
C PRO A 171 12.88 -20.18 -7.14
N ARG A 172 12.76 -21.10 -8.10
CA ARG A 172 12.07 -22.38 -7.95
C ARG A 172 13.01 -23.58 -7.79
N GLU A 173 14.30 -23.34 -7.57
CA GLU A 173 15.26 -24.35 -7.18
C GLU A 173 15.18 -24.63 -5.66
N PRO A 174 15.63 -25.82 -5.20
CA PRO A 174 15.84 -26.07 -3.78
C PRO A 174 16.84 -25.10 -3.16
N LEU A 175 16.51 -24.57 -1.99
CA LEU A 175 17.37 -23.63 -1.26
C LEU A 175 18.11 -24.38 -0.15
N ILE A 176 19.45 -24.30 -0.15
CA ILE A 176 20.31 -24.88 0.87
C ILE A 176 21.08 -23.75 1.55
N LEU A 177 20.89 -23.61 2.87
CA LEU A 177 21.54 -22.58 3.69
C LEU A 177 22.29 -23.23 4.85
N GLU A 178 23.56 -22.90 4.96
CA GLU A 178 24.49 -23.41 5.96
C GLU A 178 25.12 -22.24 6.73
N ARG A 179 25.30 -22.42 8.04
CA ARG A 179 26.14 -21.56 8.92
C ARG A 179 25.80 -20.07 8.92
N LEU A 180 24.56 -19.68 8.65
CA LEU A 180 24.12 -18.28 8.77
C LEU A 180 23.87 -17.86 10.23
N ASP A 181 24.05 -16.57 10.53
CA ASP A 181 23.52 -15.89 11.73
C ASP A 181 22.64 -14.72 11.30
N VAL A 182 21.32 -14.88 11.33
CA VAL A 182 20.33 -13.88 10.89
C VAL A 182 19.64 -13.28 12.12
N ARG A 183 19.59 -11.95 12.19
CA ARG A 183 18.82 -11.20 13.19
C ARG A 183 17.94 -10.18 12.50
N ALA A 184 16.63 -10.29 12.70
CA ALA A 184 15.64 -9.39 12.14
C ALA A 184 14.77 -8.82 13.27
N GLU A 185 14.63 -7.50 13.35
CA GLU A 185 13.86 -6.79 14.39
C GLU A 185 12.98 -5.71 13.76
N GLY A 186 11.66 -5.74 13.94
CA GLY A 186 10.79 -4.83 13.20
C GLY A 186 9.39 -4.62 13.76
N THR A 187 8.68 -3.64 13.18
CA THR A 187 7.33 -3.22 13.59
C THR A 187 6.21 -3.77 12.69
N GLY A 188 6.56 -4.41 11.58
CA GLY A 188 5.61 -5.04 10.65
C GLY A 188 5.68 -6.58 10.69
N PRO A 189 5.33 -7.26 9.59
CA PRO A 189 5.71 -8.64 9.35
C PRO A 189 7.22 -8.75 9.16
N VAL A 190 7.88 -9.48 10.05
CA VAL A 190 9.34 -9.66 10.06
C VAL A 190 9.66 -11.11 9.71
N ALA A 191 10.56 -11.34 8.75
CA ALA A 191 11.03 -12.68 8.39
C ALA A 191 12.55 -12.85 8.53
N GLY A 192 13.01 -14.00 9.01
CA GLY A 192 14.42 -14.40 8.92
C GLY A 192 14.75 -14.83 7.49
N ILE A 193 14.12 -15.91 7.04
CA ILE A 193 14.18 -16.43 5.66
C ILE A 193 12.76 -16.49 5.10
N LYS A 194 12.52 -15.92 3.92
CA LYS A 194 11.23 -15.90 3.23
C LYS A 194 11.33 -16.61 1.88
N ASN A 195 10.84 -17.85 1.80
CA ASN A 195 10.78 -18.65 0.57
C ASN A 195 9.35 -19.16 0.36
N ASN A 196 8.43 -18.33 -0.13
CA ASN A 196 7.02 -18.70 -0.23
C ASN A 196 6.69 -19.56 -1.47
N ASN A 197 7.61 -20.47 -1.83
CA ASN A 197 7.52 -21.41 -2.95
C ASN A 197 7.34 -22.84 -2.43
N ASP A 198 6.94 -23.77 -3.30
CA ASP A 198 6.69 -25.18 -2.98
C ASP A 198 7.97 -26.05 -2.92
N GLN A 199 9.13 -25.42 -2.79
CA GLN A 199 10.45 -26.04 -2.95
C GLN A 199 11.07 -26.51 -1.63
N LYS A 200 11.98 -27.48 -1.73
CA LYS A 200 12.74 -27.95 -0.57
C LYS A 200 13.67 -26.85 -0.06
N VAL A 201 13.52 -26.48 1.22
CA VAL A 201 14.45 -25.63 1.96
C VAL A 201 15.20 -26.49 2.96
N THR A 202 16.53 -26.39 2.98
CA THR A 202 17.40 -27.10 3.93
C THR A 202 18.22 -26.08 4.71
N LEU A 203 18.17 -26.15 6.04
CA LEU A 203 18.98 -25.30 6.92
C LEU A 203 19.89 -26.14 7.81
N THR A 204 21.19 -25.83 7.82
CA THR A 204 22.20 -26.57 8.61
C THR A 204 23.10 -25.63 9.41
N ASP A 205 23.26 -25.87 10.73
CA ASP A 205 24.14 -25.09 11.62
C ASP A 205 23.83 -23.55 11.68
N CYS A 206 22.61 -23.17 11.31
CA CYS A 206 22.12 -21.78 11.24
C CYS A 206 21.55 -21.28 12.58
N ASN A 207 21.75 -19.99 12.87
CA ASN A 207 21.12 -19.28 13.98
C ASN A 207 20.24 -18.17 13.41
N ILE A 208 18.93 -18.19 13.69
CA ILE A 208 17.96 -17.23 13.16
C ILE A 208 17.15 -16.69 14.33
N SER A 209 17.17 -15.37 14.53
CA SER A 209 16.44 -14.68 15.59
C SER A 209 15.58 -13.58 14.99
N VAL A 210 14.27 -13.65 15.23
CA VAL A 210 13.26 -12.77 14.63
C VAL A 210 12.37 -12.18 15.71
N PHE A 211 12.22 -10.86 15.68
CA PHE A 211 11.35 -10.12 16.57
C PHE A 211 10.48 -9.17 15.74
N GLY A 212 9.16 -9.32 15.83
CA GLY A 212 8.18 -8.46 15.18
C GLY A 212 7.30 -7.73 16.21
N GLU A 213 6.52 -6.75 15.77
CA GLU A 213 5.44 -6.21 16.62
C GLU A 213 4.24 -7.15 16.58
N GLN A 214 3.71 -7.43 15.39
CA GLN A 214 2.50 -8.23 15.18
C GLN A 214 2.75 -9.56 14.47
N GLU A 215 3.79 -9.69 13.65
CA GLU A 215 4.08 -10.93 12.91
C GLU A 215 5.59 -11.20 12.84
N ALA A 216 6.01 -12.39 13.26
CA ALA A 216 7.41 -12.80 13.29
C ALA A 216 7.61 -14.23 12.76
N TRP A 217 8.39 -14.38 11.70
CA TRP A 217 8.59 -15.63 10.98
C TRP A 217 10.07 -15.99 10.91
N GLY A 218 10.50 -17.14 11.43
CA GLY A 218 11.90 -17.55 11.38
C GLY A 218 12.28 -17.99 9.97
N VAL A 219 11.52 -18.97 9.45
CA VAL A 219 11.57 -19.44 8.06
C VAL A 219 10.13 -19.62 7.57
N THR A 220 9.75 -18.98 6.46
CA THR A 220 8.49 -19.25 5.76
C THR A 220 8.72 -20.13 4.53
N ASN A 221 7.95 -21.21 4.39
CA ASN A 221 7.97 -22.09 3.22
C ASN A 221 6.58 -22.66 2.89
N LEU A 222 6.34 -23.00 1.61
CA LEU A 222 5.25 -23.90 1.19
C LEU A 222 5.76 -25.31 0.85
N GLY A 223 7.03 -25.47 0.49
CA GLY A 223 7.64 -26.78 0.25
C GLY A 223 8.06 -27.49 1.54
N LYS A 224 8.83 -28.58 1.39
CA LYS A 224 9.41 -29.29 2.54
C LYS A 224 10.52 -28.45 3.17
N THR A 225 10.60 -28.43 4.49
CA THR A 225 11.65 -27.71 5.23
C THR A 225 12.39 -28.66 6.16
N GLU A 226 13.68 -28.85 5.92
CA GLU A 226 14.56 -29.70 6.74
C GLU A 226 15.49 -28.81 7.57
N VAL A 227 15.56 -29.04 8.88
CA VAL A 227 16.26 -28.17 9.82
C VAL A 227 17.21 -28.99 10.71
N ASN A 228 18.51 -28.78 10.56
CA ASN A 228 19.55 -29.64 11.14
C ASN A 228 20.55 -28.81 11.97
N ARG A 229 20.66 -29.10 13.28
CA ARG A 229 21.54 -28.38 14.25
C ARG A 229 21.34 -26.86 14.27
N CYS A 230 20.14 -26.39 13.95
CA CYS A 230 19.83 -24.96 13.90
C CYS A 230 19.20 -24.45 15.21
N ARG A 231 19.30 -23.15 15.44
CA ARG A 231 18.50 -22.45 16.45
C ARG A 231 17.66 -21.37 15.77
N ILE A 232 16.34 -21.52 15.81
CA ILE A 232 15.41 -20.62 15.13
C ILE A 232 14.41 -20.12 16.17
N THR A 233 14.44 -18.81 16.46
CA THR A 233 13.61 -18.18 17.49
C THR A 233 12.86 -16.99 16.93
N SER A 234 11.54 -17.03 16.99
CA SER A 234 10.62 -15.97 16.60
C SER A 234 9.80 -15.50 17.79
N SER A 235 9.52 -14.20 17.87
CA SER A 235 8.72 -13.61 18.95
C SER A 235 8.05 -12.32 18.51
N VAL A 236 6.93 -11.97 19.14
CA VAL A 236 6.18 -10.74 18.91
C VAL A 236 6.03 -9.94 20.20
N SER A 237 5.88 -8.61 20.11
CA SER A 237 5.57 -7.76 21.26
C SER A 237 4.07 -7.62 21.53
N ASP A 238 3.23 -7.69 20.48
CA ASP A 238 1.77 -7.72 20.60
C ASP A 238 1.31 -9.13 21.05
N PRO A 239 0.61 -9.28 22.19
CA PRO A 239 0.07 -10.58 22.63
C PRO A 239 -0.97 -11.21 21.69
N SER A 240 -1.54 -10.43 20.78
CA SER A 240 -2.45 -10.89 19.71
C SER A 240 -1.73 -11.16 18.37
N GLY A 241 -0.43 -10.90 18.31
CA GLY A 241 0.41 -11.17 17.16
C GLY A 241 0.74 -12.66 16.97
N ASN A 242 1.26 -13.00 15.79
CA ASN A 242 1.63 -14.36 15.44
C ASN A 242 3.16 -14.52 15.33
N ALA A 243 3.71 -15.50 16.04
CA ALA A 243 5.10 -15.90 15.91
C ALA A 243 5.20 -17.36 15.42
N PHE A 244 6.06 -17.61 14.43
CA PHE A 244 6.32 -18.94 13.88
C PHE A 244 7.82 -19.14 13.70
N SER A 245 8.35 -20.27 14.19
CA SER A 245 9.77 -20.61 13.99
C SER A 245 10.02 -21.04 12.55
N VAL A 246 9.35 -22.09 12.08
CA VAL A 246 9.56 -22.70 10.75
C VAL A 246 8.24 -23.19 10.18
N THR A 247 7.96 -22.89 8.92
CA THR A 247 6.83 -23.47 8.20
C THR A 247 7.27 -24.29 6.97
N GLY A 248 6.36 -25.12 6.47
CA GLY A 248 6.52 -25.94 5.27
C GLY A 248 5.34 -26.90 5.12
N SER A 249 5.21 -27.55 3.96
CA SER A 249 4.26 -28.66 3.76
C SER A 249 4.64 -29.92 4.53
N GLU A 250 5.92 -30.04 4.89
CA GLU A 250 6.47 -30.99 5.82
C GLU A 250 7.65 -30.32 6.51
N VAL A 251 7.75 -30.42 7.84
CA VAL A 251 8.88 -29.87 8.61
C VAL A 251 9.55 -31.02 9.35
N SER A 252 10.84 -31.25 9.06
CA SER A 252 11.69 -32.18 9.81
C SER A 252 12.78 -31.41 10.56
N SER A 253 13.09 -31.86 11.77
CA SER A 253 13.98 -31.16 12.70
C SER A 253 14.88 -32.15 13.43
N THR A 254 16.19 -32.03 13.21
CA THR A 254 17.23 -32.86 13.84
C THR A 254 18.15 -31.96 14.66
N ASP A 255 18.41 -32.30 15.92
CA ASP A 255 19.31 -31.57 16.84
C ASP A 255 19.08 -30.05 16.92
N SER A 256 17.87 -29.59 16.59
CA SER A 256 17.55 -28.17 16.40
C SER A 256 16.63 -27.64 17.49
N LYS A 257 16.77 -26.35 17.82
CA LYS A 257 15.91 -25.65 18.77
C LYS A 257 15.00 -24.65 18.05
N LEU A 258 13.72 -24.97 17.97
CA LEU A 258 12.69 -24.14 17.35
C LEU A 258 11.84 -23.47 18.44
N ILE A 259 11.66 -22.14 18.36
CA ILE A 259 10.84 -21.36 19.31
C ILE A 259 10.01 -20.33 18.51
N PRO A 260 8.68 -20.28 18.62
CA PRO A 260 7.84 -21.28 19.27
C PRO A 260 7.94 -22.64 18.57
N GLU A 261 7.65 -23.71 19.30
CA GLU A 261 7.45 -25.04 18.73
C GLU A 261 6.11 -25.06 17.98
N ILE A 262 6.10 -25.61 16.77
CA ILE A 262 4.89 -25.70 15.93
C ILE A 262 4.47 -27.17 15.90
N SER A 263 3.29 -27.45 16.45
CA SER A 263 2.79 -28.82 16.66
C SER A 263 1.32 -28.97 16.31
N GLY A 264 0.92 -30.21 15.98
CA GLY A 264 -0.47 -30.55 15.65
C GLY A 264 -1.01 -29.82 14.42
N MET A 265 -2.28 -29.41 14.47
CA MET A 265 -2.97 -28.74 13.35
C MET A 265 -2.36 -27.37 12.96
N LYS A 266 -1.60 -26.72 13.85
CA LYS A 266 -0.84 -25.50 13.51
C LYS A 266 0.39 -25.78 12.64
N ASN A 267 0.68 -27.04 12.31
CA ASN A 267 1.69 -27.41 11.31
C ASN A 267 1.12 -27.49 9.88
N THR A 268 -0.21 -27.42 9.70
CA THR A 268 -0.81 -27.44 8.35
C THR A 268 -0.71 -26.05 7.72
N VAL A 269 0.11 -25.93 6.67
CA VAL A 269 0.30 -24.67 5.94
C VAL A 269 -0.64 -24.60 4.74
N TYR A 270 -1.22 -23.43 4.52
CA TYR A 270 -2.08 -23.08 3.41
C TYR A 270 -1.55 -21.83 2.71
N SER A 271 -1.57 -21.80 1.37
CA SER A 271 -1.39 -20.57 0.60
C SER A 271 -2.76 -19.95 0.30
N ILE A 272 -2.92 -18.65 0.61
CA ILE A 272 -4.06 -17.88 0.13
C ILE A 272 -3.78 -17.52 -1.34
N TYR A 273 -4.70 -17.87 -2.24
CA TYR A 273 -4.54 -17.61 -3.68
C TYR A 273 -5.66 -16.79 -4.30
N ASP A 274 -6.84 -16.70 -3.66
CA ASP A 274 -7.94 -15.83 -4.11
C ASP A 274 -8.90 -15.48 -2.97
N ILE A 275 -9.81 -14.54 -3.21
CA ILE A 275 -10.86 -14.10 -2.28
C ILE A 275 -12.14 -13.79 -3.06
N ASP A 276 -13.30 -14.09 -2.49
CA ASP A 276 -14.58 -13.73 -3.13
C ASP A 276 -14.73 -12.22 -3.31
N GLY A 277 -15.49 -11.84 -4.35
CA GLY A 277 -16.07 -10.51 -4.43
C GLY A 277 -16.93 -10.23 -3.19
N LEU A 278 -16.71 -9.09 -2.56
CA LEU A 278 -17.45 -8.69 -1.36
C LEU A 278 -18.57 -7.72 -1.75
N SER A 279 -19.80 -8.04 -1.35
CA SER A 279 -20.94 -7.15 -1.55
C SER A 279 -20.68 -5.79 -0.87
N PRO A 280 -21.01 -4.66 -1.51
CA PRO A 280 -20.71 -3.35 -0.97
C PRO A 280 -21.73 -2.91 0.09
N ALA A 281 -21.28 -2.08 1.03
CA ALA A 281 -22.11 -1.47 2.05
C ALA A 281 -22.88 -0.27 1.47
N ILE A 282 -24.22 -0.36 1.38
CA ILE A 282 -25.07 0.71 0.83
C ILE A 282 -25.97 1.29 1.93
N GLY A 283 -25.97 2.61 2.10
CA GLY A 283 -26.83 3.28 3.08
C GLY A 283 -26.90 4.80 2.91
N ARG A 284 -27.70 5.49 3.72
CA ARG A 284 -27.85 6.95 3.63
C ARG A 284 -26.62 7.68 4.15
N THR A 285 -26.32 8.84 3.57
CA THR A 285 -25.31 9.77 4.10
C THR A 285 -25.55 10.08 5.58
N GLY A 286 -24.50 10.03 6.41
CA GLY A 286 -24.57 10.27 7.85
C GLY A 286 -25.04 9.08 8.70
N SER A 287 -25.34 7.92 8.10
CA SER A 287 -25.59 6.67 8.83
C SER A 287 -24.30 5.87 9.06
N ASP A 288 -24.33 4.88 9.97
CA ASP A 288 -23.17 4.04 10.26
C ASP A 288 -22.98 2.94 9.20
N LEU A 289 -22.48 3.33 8.03
CA LEU A 289 -22.19 2.42 6.91
C LEU A 289 -21.13 1.36 7.25
N LYS A 290 -20.37 1.54 8.35
CA LYS A 290 -19.32 0.61 8.77
C LYS A 290 -19.93 -0.71 9.27
N SER A 291 -21.09 -0.63 9.93
CA SER A 291 -21.87 -1.78 10.40
C SER A 291 -22.46 -2.64 9.27
N LEU A 292 -22.44 -2.14 8.03
CA LEU A 292 -22.97 -2.83 6.84
C LEU A 292 -21.88 -3.52 6.01
N LEU A 293 -20.61 -3.39 6.39
CA LEU A 293 -19.50 -4.09 5.72
C LEU A 293 -19.48 -5.58 6.12
N PRO A 294 -19.13 -6.50 5.19
CA PRO A 294 -19.00 -7.91 5.53
C PRO A 294 -18.01 -8.16 6.67
N GLU A 295 -18.42 -8.90 7.70
CA GLU A 295 -17.54 -9.29 8.82
C GLU A 295 -16.52 -10.37 8.42
N ASN A 296 -16.85 -11.17 7.40
CA ASN A 296 -16.05 -12.30 6.94
C ASN A 296 -15.97 -12.32 5.41
N ALA A 297 -14.85 -12.78 4.87
CA ALA A 297 -14.68 -13.12 3.46
C ALA A 297 -14.72 -14.63 3.25
N GLY A 298 -15.19 -15.08 2.08
CA GLY A 298 -14.81 -16.38 1.56
C GLY A 298 -13.42 -16.29 0.94
N VAL A 299 -12.47 -17.05 1.48
CA VAL A 299 -11.07 -17.05 1.06
C VAL A 299 -10.72 -18.40 0.47
N TYR A 300 -10.08 -18.38 -0.69
CA TYR A 300 -9.65 -19.59 -1.38
C TYR A 300 -8.20 -19.92 -1.00
N VAL A 301 -8.03 -21.14 -0.51
CA VAL A 301 -6.77 -21.61 0.07
C VAL A 301 -6.37 -22.96 -0.52
N GLU A 302 -5.09 -23.12 -0.82
CA GLU A 302 -4.51 -24.39 -1.25
C GLU A 302 -3.67 -24.97 -0.11
N ASN A 303 -3.93 -26.22 0.27
CA ASN A 303 -3.12 -26.91 1.27
C ASN A 303 -1.73 -27.19 0.69
N ALA A 304 -0.67 -26.75 1.38
CA ALA A 304 0.69 -26.81 0.87
C ALA A 304 1.17 -28.26 0.62
N GLN A 305 0.69 -29.22 1.42
CA GLN A 305 1.07 -30.63 1.40
C GLN A 305 0.22 -31.46 0.42
N THR A 306 -1.11 -31.37 0.50
CA THR A 306 -2.02 -32.19 -0.33
C THR A 306 -2.36 -31.56 -1.67
N LYS A 307 -2.05 -30.27 -1.87
CA LYS A 307 -2.50 -29.43 -3.00
C LYS A 307 -4.02 -29.34 -3.15
N GLU A 308 -4.77 -29.75 -2.12
CA GLU A 308 -6.21 -29.65 -2.08
C GLU A 308 -6.64 -28.18 -1.96
N LYS A 309 -7.57 -27.77 -2.81
CA LYS A 309 -8.14 -26.42 -2.83
C LYS A 309 -9.45 -26.42 -2.07
N SER A 310 -9.60 -25.46 -1.18
CA SER A 310 -10.80 -25.29 -0.36
C SER A 310 -11.16 -23.80 -0.24
N ARG A 311 -12.43 -23.53 0.11
CA ARG A 311 -12.92 -22.20 0.44
C ARG A 311 -13.27 -22.18 1.92
N ILE A 312 -12.65 -21.26 2.66
CA ILE A 312 -12.89 -21.06 4.09
C ILE A 312 -13.50 -19.69 4.35
N SER A 313 -14.14 -19.50 5.51
CA SER A 313 -14.58 -18.18 5.95
C SER A 313 -13.53 -17.58 6.87
N VAL A 314 -13.11 -16.34 6.61
CA VAL A 314 -12.04 -15.65 7.35
C VAL A 314 -12.53 -14.27 7.79
N PRO A 315 -12.41 -13.91 9.08
CA PRO A 315 -12.81 -12.59 9.57
C PRO A 315 -11.99 -11.46 8.94
N ILE A 316 -12.64 -10.32 8.71
CA ILE A 316 -12.04 -9.11 8.11
C ILE A 316 -11.91 -8.01 9.18
N LYS A 317 -10.74 -7.40 9.26
CA LYS A 317 -10.53 -6.13 9.97
C LYS A 317 -10.43 -4.99 8.96
N TRP A 318 -11.45 -4.14 8.89
CA TRP A 318 -11.53 -3.05 7.91
C TRP A 318 -10.67 -1.83 8.29
N GLU A 319 -10.02 -1.23 7.29
CA GLU A 319 -9.21 -0.01 7.42
C GLU A 319 -10.05 1.21 6.99
N LEU A 320 -10.63 1.87 8.00
CA LEU A 320 -11.71 2.84 7.81
C LEU A 320 -11.26 4.30 7.87
N SER A 321 -9.95 4.57 7.78
CA SER A 321 -9.38 5.93 7.89
C SER A 321 -9.82 6.88 6.78
N ASN A 322 -10.11 6.34 5.59
CA ASN A 322 -10.40 7.11 4.39
C ASN A 322 -11.92 7.18 4.09
N LEU A 323 -12.78 6.64 4.97
CA LEU A 323 -14.22 6.57 4.74
C LEU A 323 -14.95 7.87 5.15
N ASP A 324 -15.34 8.68 4.16
CA ASP A 324 -16.25 9.82 4.33
C ASP A 324 -17.70 9.44 3.98
N ALA A 325 -18.45 8.98 4.99
CA ALA A 325 -19.89 8.68 4.85
C ALA A 325 -20.79 9.93 4.96
N SER A 326 -20.24 11.14 5.06
CA SER A 326 -21.04 12.37 5.25
C SER A 326 -21.65 12.93 3.96
N LYS A 327 -21.12 12.53 2.79
CA LYS A 327 -21.52 13.00 1.46
C LYS A 327 -21.85 11.82 0.55
N ALA A 328 -22.72 12.06 -0.44
CA ALA A 328 -23.02 11.04 -1.44
C ALA A 328 -21.77 10.71 -2.27
N GLY A 329 -21.55 9.43 -2.53
CA GLY A 329 -20.39 8.95 -3.27
C GLY A 329 -20.02 7.50 -2.96
N ILE A 330 -19.03 7.01 -3.70
CA ILE A 330 -18.51 5.65 -3.59
C ILE A 330 -17.08 5.71 -3.05
N THR A 331 -16.79 4.97 -1.99
CA THR A 331 -15.45 4.82 -1.41
C THR A 331 -15.06 3.35 -1.39
N ILE A 332 -13.93 2.95 -1.98
CA ILE A 332 -13.38 1.61 -1.70
C ILE A 332 -12.67 1.65 -0.35
N VAL A 333 -13.05 0.72 0.53
CA VAL A 333 -12.30 0.41 1.75
C VAL A 333 -11.53 -0.89 1.55
N ALA A 334 -10.32 -0.95 2.09
CA ALA A 334 -9.51 -2.16 2.17
C ALA A 334 -9.61 -2.74 3.58
N GLY A 335 -9.32 -4.03 3.73
CA GLY A 335 -9.21 -4.69 5.02
C GLY A 335 -8.07 -5.70 5.07
N ARG A 336 -7.82 -6.22 6.27
CA ARG A 336 -6.88 -7.30 6.56
C ARG A 336 -7.64 -8.58 6.92
N LEU A 337 -7.19 -9.71 6.38
CA LEU A 337 -7.65 -11.03 6.78
C LEU A 337 -7.07 -11.41 8.15
N MET A 338 -7.92 -11.82 9.09
CA MET A 338 -7.52 -12.21 10.43
C MET A 338 -7.35 -13.74 10.50
N THR A 339 -6.11 -14.22 10.49
CA THR A 339 -5.78 -15.65 10.35
C THR A 339 -5.21 -16.31 11.61
N SER A 340 -5.01 -15.56 12.69
CA SER A 340 -4.42 -16.01 13.98
C SER A 340 -5.12 -17.20 14.62
N ASP A 341 -6.45 -17.20 14.56
CA ASP A 341 -7.32 -18.11 15.30
C ASP A 341 -7.85 -19.26 14.42
N LEU A 342 -7.36 -19.37 13.18
CA LEU A 342 -7.76 -20.40 12.23
C LEU A 342 -6.99 -21.72 12.44
N PHE A 343 -7.54 -22.80 11.88
CA PHE A 343 -6.94 -24.15 11.93
C PHE A 343 -5.81 -24.32 10.90
N GLY A 344 -4.68 -23.68 11.15
CA GLY A 344 -3.47 -23.82 10.34
C GLY A 344 -2.65 -22.54 10.27
N VAL A 345 -1.72 -22.50 9.31
CA VAL A 345 -0.91 -21.32 8.99
C VAL A 345 -1.27 -20.84 7.59
N TYR A 346 -1.74 -19.61 7.46
CA TYR A 346 -2.23 -19.06 6.19
C TYR A 346 -1.27 -18.01 5.64
N LEU A 347 -0.50 -18.39 4.62
CA LEU A 347 0.49 -17.52 3.99
C LEU A 347 -0.17 -16.69 2.87
N ASN A 348 -0.23 -15.37 3.06
CA ASN A 348 -0.75 -14.42 2.08
C ASN A 348 0.36 -13.83 1.19
N SER A 349 1.06 -14.69 0.47
CA SER A 349 2.22 -14.31 -0.37
C SER A 349 1.87 -13.32 -1.49
N ALA A 350 0.62 -13.38 -1.97
CA ALA A 350 0.12 -12.55 -3.06
C ALA A 350 -0.37 -11.16 -2.62
N GLY A 351 -0.35 -10.84 -1.31
CA GLY A 351 -0.85 -9.56 -0.81
C GLY A 351 -2.36 -9.36 -1.00
N ILE A 352 -3.13 -10.45 -1.00
CA ILE A 352 -4.58 -10.43 -1.20
C ILE A 352 -5.23 -9.73 -0.01
N SER A 353 -5.87 -8.59 -0.29
CA SER A 353 -6.59 -7.78 0.71
C SER A 353 -8.07 -7.72 0.32
N PRO A 354 -9.01 -8.03 1.22
CA PRO A 354 -10.43 -7.80 1.00
C PRO A 354 -10.69 -6.33 0.68
N LYS A 355 -11.51 -6.11 -0.34
CA LYS A 355 -11.96 -4.78 -0.77
C LYS A 355 -13.47 -4.80 -0.95
N ALA A 356 -14.15 -3.82 -0.40
CA ALA A 356 -15.56 -3.58 -0.62
C ALA A 356 -15.76 -2.10 -0.97
N ALA A 357 -16.78 -1.79 -1.78
CA ALA A 357 -17.24 -0.42 -1.91
C ALA A 357 -18.18 -0.06 -0.74
N VAL A 358 -18.13 1.20 -0.33
CA VAL A 358 -19.11 1.82 0.55
C VAL A 358 -19.82 2.91 -0.27
N ILE A 359 -21.12 2.76 -0.43
CA ILE A 359 -21.96 3.60 -1.29
C ILE A 359 -22.86 4.43 -0.39
N ALA A 360 -22.47 5.69 -0.18
CA ALA A 360 -23.26 6.66 0.57
C ALA A 360 -24.30 7.31 -0.36
N VAL A 361 -25.58 7.20 -0.01
CA VAL A 361 -26.71 7.68 -0.81
C VAL A 361 -27.27 8.96 -0.19
N GLY A 362 -27.24 10.04 -0.96
CA GLY A 362 -27.74 11.36 -0.53
C GLY A 362 -29.27 11.43 -0.42
N PRO A 363 -29.82 12.60 -0.04
CA PRO A 363 -31.27 12.83 -0.02
C PRO A 363 -31.88 12.74 -1.43
N GLU A 364 -31.15 13.19 -2.46
CA GLU A 364 -31.55 13.16 -3.88
C GLU A 364 -31.61 11.75 -4.50
N GLY A 365 -31.32 10.70 -3.72
CA GLY A 365 -31.37 9.30 -4.20
C GLY A 365 -30.24 8.96 -5.17
N MET A 366 -30.59 8.51 -6.37
CA MET A 366 -29.64 8.12 -7.42
C MET A 366 -28.71 9.27 -7.83
N TYR A 367 -27.43 8.95 -8.08
CA TYR A 367 -26.42 9.90 -8.51
C TYR A 367 -25.47 9.30 -9.55
N LEU A 368 -24.82 10.17 -10.32
CA LEU A 368 -23.83 9.80 -11.32
C LEU A 368 -22.44 9.69 -10.66
N ASN A 369 -21.73 8.60 -10.91
CA ASN A 369 -20.32 8.45 -10.50
C ASN A 369 -19.37 9.08 -11.52
N SER A 370 -19.62 8.79 -12.81
CA SER A 370 -18.80 9.25 -13.93
C SER A 370 -19.58 9.11 -15.25
N TYR A 371 -19.18 9.83 -16.29
CA TYR A 371 -19.68 9.58 -17.65
C TYR A 371 -18.61 9.80 -18.71
N LYS A 372 -18.73 9.05 -19.80
CA LYS A 372 -17.84 9.15 -20.96
C LYS A 372 -18.65 9.34 -22.24
N ILE A 373 -18.27 10.31 -23.05
CA ILE A 373 -18.80 10.45 -24.41
C ILE A 373 -18.01 9.50 -25.33
N LEU A 374 -18.74 8.70 -26.11
CA LEU A 374 -18.19 7.72 -27.05
C LEU A 374 -18.28 8.21 -28.49
N LEU A 375 -19.33 8.98 -28.82
CA LEU A 375 -19.52 9.62 -30.11
C LEU A 375 -20.33 10.90 -29.93
N ASN A 376 -19.83 12.02 -30.44
CA ASN A 376 -20.62 13.23 -30.69
C ASN A 376 -20.73 13.39 -32.22
N SER A 377 -21.93 13.25 -32.76
CA SER A 377 -22.25 13.45 -34.17
C SER A 377 -23.40 14.44 -34.28
N GLY A 378 -23.06 15.73 -34.20
CA GLY A 378 -23.92 16.92 -34.15
C GLY A 378 -25.41 16.66 -34.43
N GLY A 379 -26.21 16.59 -33.35
CA GLY A 379 -27.60 16.15 -33.37
C GLY A 379 -27.84 14.77 -32.75
N ARG A 380 -26.79 14.00 -32.47
CA ARG A 380 -26.84 12.76 -31.68
C ARG A 380 -25.58 12.54 -30.86
N VAL A 381 -25.75 12.14 -29.60
CA VAL A 381 -24.67 11.84 -28.66
C VAL A 381 -24.84 10.42 -28.13
N LYS A 382 -23.77 9.62 -28.25
CA LYS A 382 -23.63 8.31 -27.63
C LYS A 382 -22.61 8.38 -26.51
N GLY A 383 -22.97 7.87 -25.35
CA GLY A 383 -22.09 7.87 -24.17
C GLY A 383 -22.33 6.67 -23.26
N MET A 384 -21.57 6.63 -22.18
CA MET A 384 -21.70 5.66 -21.10
C MET A 384 -21.81 6.40 -19.78
N LEU A 385 -22.81 6.07 -18.97
CA LEU A 385 -22.96 6.51 -17.58
C LEU A 385 -22.46 5.41 -16.66
N GLU A 386 -21.75 5.76 -15.60
CA GLU A 386 -21.41 4.86 -14.50
C GLU A 386 -22.15 5.32 -13.25
N MET A 387 -22.94 4.43 -12.66
CA MET A 387 -23.86 4.73 -11.56
C MET A 387 -23.87 3.58 -10.55
N PRO A 388 -24.15 3.85 -9.26
CA PRO A 388 -24.49 2.79 -8.32
C PRO A 388 -25.65 1.95 -8.86
N PHE A 389 -25.58 0.63 -8.72
CA PHE A 389 -26.69 -0.24 -9.05
C PHE A 389 -27.80 -0.08 -8.00
N PRO A 390 -29.04 0.27 -8.40
CA PRO A 390 -30.14 0.49 -7.47
C PRO A 390 -30.71 -0.85 -6.96
N ALA A 391 -30.00 -1.49 -6.03
CA ALA A 391 -30.47 -2.72 -5.39
C ALA A 391 -31.88 -2.51 -4.80
N GLY A 392 -32.79 -3.45 -5.06
CA GLY A 392 -34.19 -3.38 -4.63
C GLY A 392 -35.10 -2.46 -5.48
N ALA A 393 -34.66 -1.97 -6.64
CA ALA A 393 -35.52 -1.23 -7.57
C ALA A 393 -36.22 -2.18 -8.56
N ASP A 394 -37.51 -1.93 -8.80
CA ASP A 394 -38.30 -2.61 -9.85
C ASP A 394 -37.94 -2.06 -11.23
N SER A 395 -37.62 -0.76 -11.30
CA SER A 395 -37.25 -0.10 -12.55
C SER A 395 -36.41 1.15 -12.34
N MET A 396 -35.58 1.45 -13.35
CA MET A 396 -34.89 2.73 -13.47
C MET A 396 -35.12 3.27 -14.89
N VAL A 397 -35.53 4.53 -14.98
CA VAL A 397 -35.79 5.22 -16.25
C VAL A 397 -34.88 6.44 -16.34
N LEU A 398 -34.11 6.55 -17.41
CA LEU A 398 -33.34 7.77 -17.70
C LEU A 398 -34.21 8.80 -18.41
N GLN A 399 -34.04 10.07 -18.04
CA GLN A 399 -34.58 11.21 -18.77
C GLN A 399 -33.44 12.14 -19.17
N TYR A 400 -33.59 12.82 -20.30
CA TYR A 400 -32.65 13.82 -20.80
C TYR A 400 -33.37 15.11 -21.23
N SER A 401 -32.65 16.23 -21.19
CA SER A 401 -33.16 17.57 -21.49
C SER A 401 -32.04 18.49 -21.96
N GLU A 402 -32.33 19.40 -22.88
CA GLU A 402 -31.39 20.45 -23.33
C GLU A 402 -31.50 21.72 -22.47
N ASP A 403 -32.62 21.90 -21.74
CA ASP A 403 -32.97 23.15 -21.04
C ASP A 403 -33.36 22.97 -19.55
N GLN A 404 -33.20 21.76 -19.00
CA GLN A 404 -33.67 21.31 -17.67
C GLN A 404 -35.19 21.39 -17.42
N LYS A 405 -35.99 21.82 -18.41
CA LYS A 405 -37.45 22.03 -18.27
C LYS A 405 -38.22 20.97 -19.05
N ASN A 406 -37.83 20.75 -20.30
CA ASN A 406 -38.44 19.80 -21.21
C ASN A 406 -37.69 18.47 -21.16
N TRP A 407 -38.19 17.53 -20.36
CA TRP A 407 -37.58 16.22 -20.14
C TRP A 407 -38.17 15.14 -21.06
N LYS A 408 -37.31 14.54 -21.88
CA LYS A 408 -37.63 13.38 -22.74
C LYS A 408 -37.20 12.11 -22.01
N THR A 409 -38.02 11.07 -22.05
CA THR A 409 -37.64 9.74 -21.53
C THR A 409 -36.78 9.00 -22.55
N TYR A 410 -35.68 8.39 -22.09
CA TYR A 410 -34.86 7.51 -22.90
C TYR A 410 -35.59 6.19 -23.21
N SER A 411 -35.42 5.68 -24.43
CA SER A 411 -35.90 4.36 -24.85
C SER A 411 -34.76 3.63 -25.56
N LYS A 412 -34.58 2.35 -25.23
CA LYS A 412 -33.80 1.39 -26.02
C LYS A 412 -34.48 1.20 -27.40
N GLU A 413 -33.75 0.65 -28.38
CA GLU A 413 -34.24 0.46 -29.76
C GLU A 413 -35.50 -0.42 -29.86
N ASN A 414 -35.71 -1.31 -28.89
CA ASN A 414 -36.89 -2.17 -28.76
C ASN A 414 -38.11 -1.48 -28.10
N GLY A 415 -38.04 -0.19 -27.79
CA GLY A 415 -39.10 0.55 -27.08
C GLY A 415 -39.06 0.44 -25.55
N ASN A 416 -38.15 -0.34 -24.96
CA ASN A 416 -38.05 -0.46 -23.50
C ASN A 416 -37.40 0.79 -22.88
N THR A 417 -38.02 1.32 -21.82
CA THR A 417 -37.57 2.48 -21.04
C THR A 417 -36.91 2.11 -19.70
N ASN A 418 -37.12 0.88 -19.20
CA ASN A 418 -36.46 0.37 -17.99
C ASN A 418 -35.03 -0.07 -18.32
N ILE A 419 -34.04 0.67 -17.80
CA ILE A 419 -32.64 0.37 -18.08
C ILE A 419 -32.09 -0.83 -17.30
N LEU A 420 -32.78 -1.28 -16.23
CA LEU A 420 -32.40 -2.45 -15.41
C LEU A 420 -32.90 -3.79 -15.98
N GLU A 421 -33.74 -3.80 -17.02
CA GLU A 421 -34.26 -5.07 -17.56
C GLU A 421 -33.11 -5.95 -18.08
N GLY A 422 -32.94 -7.12 -17.46
CA GLY A 422 -31.88 -8.08 -17.77
C GLY A 422 -30.56 -7.84 -17.04
N GLU A 423 -30.42 -6.73 -16.31
CA GLU A 423 -29.22 -6.41 -15.54
C GLU A 423 -29.17 -7.22 -14.23
N THR A 424 -27.99 -7.75 -13.91
CA THR A 424 -27.73 -8.41 -12.62
C THR A 424 -26.88 -7.53 -11.73
N TYR A 425 -26.86 -7.82 -10.43
CA TYR A 425 -26.10 -7.03 -9.47
C TYR A 425 -24.59 -7.09 -9.78
N PRO A 426 -23.91 -5.94 -10.06
CA PRO A 426 -22.53 -5.93 -10.51
C PRO A 426 -21.56 -6.06 -9.33
N GLU A 427 -21.09 -7.27 -9.07
CA GLU A 427 -20.03 -7.53 -8.09
C GLU A 427 -18.64 -7.16 -8.63
N PRO A 428 -17.68 -6.75 -7.78
CA PRO A 428 -17.81 -6.55 -6.33
C PRO A 428 -18.26 -5.13 -5.93
N TYR A 429 -18.23 -4.15 -6.84
CA TYR A 429 -18.33 -2.73 -6.44
C TYR A 429 -19.74 -2.14 -6.44
N GLY A 430 -20.76 -2.86 -6.93
CA GLY A 430 -22.14 -2.36 -6.99
C GLY A 430 -22.30 -1.17 -7.94
N VAL A 431 -21.48 -1.08 -8.98
CA VAL A 431 -21.52 -0.03 -10.02
C VAL A 431 -21.78 -0.67 -11.37
N PHE A 432 -22.78 -0.18 -12.11
CA PHE A 432 -23.05 -0.62 -13.48
C PHE A 432 -22.80 0.50 -14.50
N GLY A 433 -22.37 0.10 -15.69
CA GLY A 433 -22.17 0.99 -16.83
C GLY A 433 -23.37 0.91 -17.78
N PHE A 434 -24.06 2.03 -18.02
CA PHE A 434 -25.17 2.10 -18.96
C PHE A 434 -24.79 2.90 -20.22
N VAL A 435 -24.82 2.26 -21.38
CA VAL A 435 -24.59 2.93 -22.67
C VAL A 435 -25.88 3.57 -23.19
N PHE A 436 -25.89 4.89 -23.31
CA PHE A 436 -27.00 5.66 -23.85
C PHE A 436 -26.68 6.19 -25.26
N ASP A 437 -27.74 6.48 -26.02
CA ASP A 437 -27.63 7.03 -27.38
C ASP A 437 -28.87 7.92 -27.62
N ILE A 438 -28.68 9.24 -27.66
CA ILE A 438 -29.78 10.23 -27.59
C ILE A 438 -29.67 11.33 -28.66
N PRO A 439 -30.80 11.79 -29.22
CA PRO A 439 -30.84 12.96 -30.10
C PRO A 439 -30.80 14.26 -29.27
N VAL A 440 -29.62 14.86 -29.18
CA VAL A 440 -29.37 16.20 -28.61
C VAL A 440 -28.53 17.01 -29.59
N ARG A 441 -28.85 18.31 -29.71
CA ARG A 441 -28.19 19.25 -30.62
C ARG A 441 -27.17 20.12 -29.90
N GLU A 442 -27.41 20.40 -28.63
CA GLU A 442 -26.54 21.20 -27.78
C GLU A 442 -25.37 20.37 -27.24
N ASN A 443 -24.19 20.99 -27.13
CA ASN A 443 -23.01 20.34 -26.54
C ASN A 443 -23.16 20.19 -25.02
N ILE A 444 -23.95 21.05 -24.38
CA ILE A 444 -24.35 20.90 -22.98
C ILE A 444 -25.78 20.38 -22.92
N PHE A 445 -25.99 19.27 -22.23
CA PHE A 445 -27.30 18.69 -21.99
C PHE A 445 -27.38 18.18 -20.55
N TYR A 446 -28.56 17.75 -20.12
CA TYR A 446 -28.82 17.31 -18.76
C TYR A 446 -29.46 15.93 -18.77
N MET A 447 -29.08 15.08 -17.83
CA MET A 447 -29.70 13.77 -17.61
C MET A 447 -30.12 13.62 -16.15
N ARG A 448 -31.13 12.78 -15.89
CA ARG A 448 -31.52 12.36 -14.54
C ARG A 448 -32.12 10.97 -14.57
N ALA A 449 -32.10 10.29 -13.43
CA ALA A 449 -32.78 9.01 -13.25
C ALA A 449 -34.11 9.19 -12.51
N LYS A 450 -35.06 8.30 -12.81
CA LYS A 450 -36.20 7.98 -11.96
C LYS A 450 -36.09 6.52 -11.56
N VAL A 451 -36.05 6.25 -10.26
CA VAL A 451 -35.95 4.90 -9.68
C VAL A 451 -37.23 4.62 -8.92
N SER A 452 -37.82 3.44 -9.14
CA SER A 452 -39.07 2.99 -8.53
C SER A 452 -38.87 1.62 -7.85
N GLY A 453 -39.64 1.36 -6.80
CA GLY A 453 -39.52 0.19 -5.93
C GLY A 453 -38.96 0.56 -4.55
N ASP A 454 -38.59 -0.44 -3.75
CA ASP A 454 -38.15 -0.27 -2.36
C ASP A 454 -36.67 0.09 -2.21
N SER A 455 -35.99 0.41 -3.31
CA SER A 455 -34.59 0.81 -3.31
C SER A 455 -34.32 2.07 -2.48
N ILE A 456 -33.17 2.10 -1.80
CA ILE A 456 -32.64 3.32 -1.17
C ILE A 456 -32.40 4.45 -2.18
N PHE A 457 -32.24 4.14 -3.46
CA PHE A 457 -32.08 5.12 -4.53
C PHE A 457 -33.40 5.64 -5.12
N SER A 458 -34.55 5.11 -4.68
CA SER A 458 -35.87 5.45 -5.21
C SER A 458 -36.21 6.94 -5.09
N GLY A 459 -36.87 7.46 -6.12
CA GLY A 459 -37.14 8.89 -6.31
C GLY A 459 -36.74 9.38 -7.71
N THR A 460 -36.73 10.70 -7.89
CA THR A 460 -36.14 11.35 -9.08
C THR A 460 -34.83 12.00 -8.66
N SER A 461 -33.74 11.69 -9.35
CA SER A 461 -32.44 12.29 -9.03
C SER A 461 -32.40 13.78 -9.35
N ALA A 462 -31.45 14.47 -8.72
CA ALA A 462 -30.93 15.74 -9.23
C ALA A 462 -30.53 15.63 -10.72
N ALA A 463 -30.58 16.74 -11.43
CA ALA A 463 -30.15 16.83 -12.82
C ALA A 463 -28.61 16.87 -12.91
N TRP A 464 -28.04 15.94 -13.67
CA TRP A 464 -26.62 15.86 -13.96
C TRP A 464 -26.33 16.63 -15.26
N LYS A 465 -25.46 17.65 -15.19
CA LYS A 465 -24.98 18.39 -16.35
C LYS A 465 -23.93 17.57 -17.10
N MET A 466 -24.16 17.37 -18.38
CA MET A 466 -23.31 16.61 -19.29
C MET A 466 -22.68 17.55 -20.33
N ASP A 467 -21.43 17.28 -20.66
CA ASP A 467 -20.65 17.96 -21.69
C ASP A 467 -20.28 16.95 -22.78
N ALA A 468 -20.80 17.15 -23.99
CA ALA A 468 -20.63 16.30 -25.15
C ALA A 468 -19.22 16.38 -25.77
N ASP A 469 -18.47 17.45 -25.50
CA ASP A 469 -17.16 17.71 -26.10
C ASP A 469 -16.01 17.29 -25.18
N HIS A 470 -16.22 17.28 -23.86
CA HIS A 470 -15.15 17.06 -22.87
C HIS A 470 -15.36 15.80 -22.00
N GLY A 471 -16.60 15.34 -21.78
CA GLY A 471 -16.89 14.26 -20.84
C GLY A 471 -16.62 14.64 -19.37
N SER A 472 -16.76 13.70 -18.43
CA SER A 472 -16.18 13.87 -17.09
C SER A 472 -14.72 13.43 -17.07
N SER A 473 -13.96 13.90 -16.07
CA SER A 473 -12.78 13.16 -15.61
C SER A 473 -13.17 11.70 -15.29
N GLY A 474 -12.23 10.78 -15.50
CA GLY A 474 -12.48 9.34 -15.40
C GLY A 474 -12.95 8.89 -14.01
N SER A 475 -13.48 7.67 -13.94
CA SER A 475 -14.12 7.10 -12.76
C SER A 475 -13.34 7.32 -11.46
N SER A 476 -13.89 8.13 -10.55
CA SER A 476 -13.28 8.42 -9.25
C SER A 476 -13.58 7.32 -8.22
N ILE A 477 -13.33 6.07 -8.61
CA ILE A 477 -13.18 4.94 -7.68
C ILE A 477 -11.79 5.06 -7.01
N SER A 478 -11.56 6.18 -6.32
CA SER A 478 -10.24 6.65 -5.89
C SER A 478 -10.15 6.82 -4.38
N GLY A 479 -9.26 6.05 -3.74
CA GLY A 479 -9.00 6.11 -2.30
C GLY A 479 -8.21 7.33 -1.80
N GLU A 480 -8.06 8.39 -2.60
CA GLU A 480 -7.42 9.66 -2.20
C GLU A 480 -8.44 10.82 -2.25
N SER A 481 -8.77 11.39 -1.10
CA SER A 481 -9.58 12.60 -1.01
C SER A 481 -8.71 13.85 -1.23
N GLY A 482 -8.90 14.56 -2.34
CA GLY A 482 -8.20 15.82 -2.57
C GLY A 482 -8.22 16.34 -4.00
N GLY A 483 -9.41 16.68 -4.53
CA GLY A 483 -9.56 17.28 -5.85
C GLY A 483 -10.93 17.94 -5.99
N ASP A 484 -10.96 19.11 -6.65
CA ASP A 484 -12.15 19.91 -6.85
C ASP A 484 -13.23 19.09 -7.59
N ARG A 485 -14.41 18.94 -6.96
CA ARG A 485 -15.46 18.03 -7.45
C ARG A 485 -16.39 18.83 -8.36
N GLY A 486 -16.35 18.51 -9.65
CA GLY A 486 -17.00 19.22 -10.77
C GLY A 486 -18.26 19.99 -10.39
N GLY A 487 -18.21 21.31 -10.60
CA GLY A 487 -19.07 22.28 -9.94
C GLY A 487 -20.57 21.99 -9.99
N GLN A 488 -21.15 21.79 -8.80
CA GLN A 488 -22.57 22.03 -8.56
C GLN A 488 -22.83 23.55 -8.52
N THR A 489 -22.95 24.20 -9.68
CA THR A 489 -23.59 25.52 -9.75
C THR A 489 -25.10 25.33 -9.70
N VAL A 490 -25.66 25.51 -8.51
CA VAL A 490 -27.07 25.85 -8.33
C VAL A 490 -27.20 27.35 -8.57
N ASP A 491 -27.69 27.75 -9.74
CA ASP A 491 -28.08 29.13 -9.99
C ASP A 491 -29.34 29.44 -9.17
N GLN A 492 -29.16 30.03 -7.99
CA GLN A 492 -30.25 30.69 -7.27
C GLN A 492 -30.50 32.06 -7.91
N GLU A 493 -31.59 32.18 -8.67
CA GLU A 493 -32.11 33.47 -9.12
C GLU A 493 -32.38 34.36 -7.89
N LYS A 494 -31.58 35.43 -7.75
CA LYS A 494 -31.82 36.47 -6.75
C LYS A 494 -32.84 37.46 -7.28
N ASP A 495 -34.06 37.36 -6.81
CA ASP A 495 -35.06 38.41 -6.97
C ASP A 495 -34.53 39.73 -6.39
N GLN A 496 -34.36 40.74 -7.25
CA GLN A 496 -34.04 42.09 -6.82
C GLN A 496 -35.32 42.87 -6.54
N SER A 497 -35.58 43.16 -5.27
CA SER A 497 -36.34 44.36 -4.92
C SER A 497 -35.66 45.15 -3.80
N GLN A 498 -35.52 46.44 -4.11
CA GLN A 498 -35.03 47.56 -3.30
C GLN A 498 -35.73 47.63 -1.91
N LYS A 499 -35.21 48.25 -0.85
CA LYS A 499 -34.40 49.49 -0.81
C LYS A 499 -33.80 49.82 0.58
N GLU A 500 -32.63 50.47 0.57
CA GLU A 500 -32.15 51.55 1.47
C GLU A 500 -32.00 51.45 3.02
N GLN A 501 -30.76 51.79 3.46
CA GLN A 501 -30.37 52.56 4.67
C GLN A 501 -30.61 51.93 6.07
N LYS A 502 -29.76 52.11 7.10
CA LYS A 502 -28.67 53.09 7.36
C LYS A 502 -27.62 52.52 8.35
N ARG A 503 -26.49 53.22 8.51
CA ARG A 503 -25.36 52.89 9.43
C ARG A 503 -25.77 52.98 10.92
N HIS A 504 -25.11 52.22 11.81
CA HIS A 504 -24.16 52.77 12.81
C HIS A 504 -23.40 51.71 13.64
N LYS A 505 -22.17 52.05 14.06
CA LYS A 505 -21.42 51.39 15.15
C LYS A 505 -21.88 51.94 16.50
N SER A 506 -21.93 51.11 17.55
CA SER A 506 -21.10 51.28 18.77
C SER A 506 -21.28 50.15 19.79
N THR A 507 -20.28 50.00 20.65
CA THR A 507 -20.21 49.14 21.85
C THR A 507 -21.16 49.58 22.95
N GLU A 508 -21.67 48.63 23.77
CA GLU A 508 -21.32 48.50 25.21
C GLU A 508 -22.05 47.34 25.90
N LYS A 509 -21.46 46.85 26.99
CA LYS A 509 -22.08 46.00 28.01
C LYS A 509 -22.24 46.85 29.28
N PRO A 510 -23.27 46.60 30.10
CA PRO A 510 -22.99 46.42 31.52
C PRO A 510 -23.68 45.20 32.14
N GLU A 511 -23.43 45.00 33.43
CA GLU A 511 -23.67 43.76 34.20
C GLU A 511 -24.95 43.79 35.08
N SER A 512 -25.13 42.72 35.88
CA SER A 512 -25.83 42.68 37.18
C SER A 512 -27.38 42.54 37.15
N ILE A 513 -28.09 41.92 38.11
CA ILE A 513 -27.74 41.17 39.35
C ILE A 513 -28.97 40.34 39.84
N ALA A 514 -28.77 39.23 40.58
CA ALA A 514 -29.72 38.56 41.52
C ALA A 514 -31.10 38.01 41.00
N GLU A 515 -31.82 37.05 41.63
CA GLU A 515 -31.58 36.14 42.78
C GLU A 515 -32.58 34.93 42.87
N ASN A 516 -32.15 33.85 43.54
CA ASN A 516 -32.88 32.92 44.45
C ASN A 516 -34.23 32.21 44.11
N ARG A 517 -34.16 30.86 44.10
CA ARG A 517 -34.88 29.87 44.98
C ARG A 517 -34.35 28.45 44.62
N SER A 518 -33.63 27.69 45.46
CA SER A 518 -34.01 26.93 46.69
C SER A 518 -35.15 25.92 46.43
N VAL A 519 -35.09 24.61 46.78
CA VAL A 519 -34.70 23.96 48.06
C VAL A 519 -34.45 22.43 47.89
N LYS A 520 -33.35 21.88 48.48
CA LYS A 520 -33.08 20.53 49.11
C LYS A 520 -33.55 19.22 48.41
N THR A 521 -33.09 17.98 48.69
CA THR A 521 -32.24 17.31 49.72
C THR A 521 -31.67 16.00 49.08
N ALA A 522 -30.77 15.13 49.61
CA ALA A 522 -30.01 15.04 50.87
C ALA A 522 -28.73 14.17 50.70
N ALA A 523 -27.87 14.18 51.75
CA ALA A 523 -26.95 13.15 52.29
C ALA A 523 -26.32 12.01 51.42
N GLY A 524 -25.03 11.67 51.59
CA GLY A 524 -24.05 12.28 52.51
C GLY A 524 -22.63 11.67 52.49
N THR A 525 -21.68 12.47 53.00
CA THR A 525 -20.58 12.15 53.96
C THR A 525 -19.75 10.86 53.83
N ARG A 526 -18.41 10.83 54.03
CA ARG A 526 -17.52 11.68 54.85
C ARG A 526 -16.02 11.52 54.47
N THR A 527 -15.26 12.64 54.42
CA THR A 527 -13.92 12.94 55.02
C THR A 527 -12.94 11.79 55.43
N ARG A 528 -11.60 11.90 55.51
CA ARG A 528 -10.54 12.98 55.54
C ARG A 528 -9.17 12.22 55.42
N LYS A 529 -7.96 12.78 55.30
CA LYS A 529 -7.26 13.79 56.14
C LYS A 529 -5.88 14.13 55.54
N ILE A 530 -5.26 15.22 56.00
CA ILE A 530 -3.97 15.80 55.55
C ILE A 530 -2.91 15.68 56.66
N GLN A 531 -1.61 15.63 56.34
CA GLN A 531 -0.58 16.21 57.22
C GLN A 531 0.67 16.76 56.49
N LYS A 532 1.38 17.70 57.16
CA LYS A 532 2.46 18.58 56.67
C LYS A 532 3.73 18.50 57.54
N ARG A 533 4.89 18.88 56.97
CA ARG A 533 6.06 19.61 57.55
C ARG A 533 7.01 19.94 56.36
N LYS A 534 7.58 21.14 56.07
CA LYS A 534 8.32 22.21 56.82
C LYS A 534 9.60 21.68 57.50
N THR A 535 10.80 22.27 57.40
CA THR A 535 11.29 23.60 56.91
C THR A 535 12.68 23.40 56.24
N GLU A 536 13.39 24.34 55.56
CA GLU A 536 14.01 25.59 56.03
C GLU A 536 14.65 26.42 54.87
N LYS A 537 15.05 27.68 55.10
CA LYS A 537 15.68 28.60 54.11
C LYS A 537 17.02 29.16 54.63
N SER A 538 18.00 29.36 53.76
CA SER A 538 18.95 30.49 53.82
C SER A 538 19.72 30.69 52.50
N SER A 539 20.28 31.88 52.29
CA SER A 539 21.26 32.24 51.24
C SER A 539 20.75 32.42 49.79
N GLN A 540 19.97 33.48 49.52
CA GLN A 540 19.84 34.08 48.19
C GLN A 540 19.94 35.61 48.29
N GLN A 541 21.06 36.19 47.82
CA GLN A 541 21.15 37.54 47.22
C GLN A 541 22.62 37.86 46.83
N LYS A 542 23.13 37.24 45.74
CA LYS A 542 24.26 37.78 44.95
C LYS A 542 24.51 37.11 43.59
N ILE A 543 23.48 36.50 42.98
CA ILE A 543 23.50 35.98 41.60
C ILE A 543 22.11 36.28 41.02
N ALA A 544 21.96 37.41 40.32
CA ALA A 544 20.68 37.84 39.73
C ALA A 544 20.84 38.90 38.62
N SER A 545 22.03 39.05 38.02
CA SER A 545 22.30 40.05 36.98
C SER A 545 23.24 39.59 35.86
N GLU A 546 23.67 38.31 35.87
CA GLU A 546 24.45 37.69 34.79
C GLU A 546 23.73 36.49 34.14
N GLU A 547 22.67 35.97 34.77
CA GLU A 547 21.88 34.85 34.20
C GLU A 547 20.85 35.30 33.16
N GLU A 548 20.38 36.56 33.19
CA GLU A 548 19.31 37.04 32.31
C GLU A 548 19.79 37.23 30.84
N ASN A 549 20.97 37.83 30.64
CA ASN A 549 21.59 37.94 29.31
C ASN A 549 22.00 36.58 28.72
N THR A 550 22.33 35.59 29.55
CA THR A 550 22.69 34.24 29.08
C THR A 550 21.44 33.44 28.65
N GLN A 551 20.28 33.68 29.27
CA GLN A 551 19.02 33.01 28.91
C GLN A 551 18.42 33.53 27.60
N GLU A 552 18.47 34.83 27.31
CA GLU A 552 17.95 35.34 26.02
C GLU A 552 18.75 34.78 24.82
N GLN A 553 20.08 34.70 24.95
CA GLN A 553 20.94 34.19 23.88
C GLN A 553 20.76 32.67 23.67
N GLN A 554 20.62 31.89 24.75
CA GLN A 554 20.28 30.46 24.65
C GLN A 554 18.86 30.19 24.09
N ASN A 555 17.90 31.08 24.35
CA ASN A 555 16.54 30.93 23.81
C ASN A 555 16.48 31.28 22.31
N ALA A 556 17.24 32.26 21.85
CA ALA A 556 17.36 32.59 20.42
C ALA A 556 17.98 31.43 19.61
N ASP A 557 19.06 30.82 20.10
CA ASP A 557 19.70 29.67 19.43
C ASP A 557 18.85 28.39 19.54
N ARG A 558 18.09 28.21 20.62
CA ARG A 558 17.07 27.14 20.70
C ARG A 558 15.95 27.34 19.68
N GLN A 559 15.43 28.55 19.50
CA GLN A 559 14.39 28.80 18.50
C GLN A 559 14.89 28.58 17.06
N LYS A 560 16.13 28.99 16.73
CA LYS A 560 16.76 28.64 15.44
C LYS A 560 16.94 27.12 15.27
N THR A 561 17.32 26.41 16.33
CA THR A 561 17.49 24.94 16.31
C THR A 561 16.17 24.17 16.22
N ILE A 562 15.07 24.75 16.72
CA ILE A 562 13.72 24.17 16.58
C ILE A 562 13.20 24.43 15.16
N SER A 563 13.28 25.67 14.67
CA SER A 563 12.83 26.04 13.32
C SER A 563 13.56 25.25 12.21
N SER A 564 14.86 24.99 12.35
CA SER A 564 15.62 24.15 11.41
C SER A 564 15.29 22.65 11.52
N LYS A 565 14.88 22.17 12.71
CA LYS A 565 14.38 20.81 12.89
C LYS A 565 12.94 20.61 12.43
N GLU A 566 12.13 21.67 12.39
CA GLU A 566 10.78 21.63 11.84
C GLU A 566 10.80 21.70 10.31
N THR A 567 11.57 22.63 9.71
CA THR A 567 11.80 22.63 8.24
C THR A 567 12.44 21.33 7.76
N GLY A 568 13.48 20.83 8.43
CA GLY A 568 14.08 19.53 8.10
C GLY A 568 13.17 18.31 8.37
N LYS A 569 12.07 18.47 9.12
CA LYS A 569 11.00 17.45 9.25
C LYS A 569 9.94 17.59 8.18
N GLU A 570 9.62 18.81 7.75
CA GLU A 570 8.67 19.06 6.65
C GLU A 570 9.26 18.69 5.29
N GLU A 571 10.53 19.00 5.03
CA GLU A 571 11.27 18.55 3.84
C GLU A 571 11.33 17.02 3.79
N LYS A 572 11.72 16.36 4.90
CA LYS A 572 11.69 14.89 4.96
C LYS A 572 10.29 14.32 4.80
N LYS A 573 9.24 14.98 5.31
CA LYS A 573 7.84 14.57 5.06
C LYS A 573 7.43 14.72 3.60
N ALA A 574 7.84 15.79 2.93
CA ALA A 574 7.57 16.03 1.53
C ALA A 574 8.27 14.98 0.65
N GLU A 575 9.56 14.74 0.89
CA GLU A 575 10.37 13.74 0.19
C GLU A 575 9.81 12.31 0.38
N HIS A 576 9.34 11.96 1.60
CA HIS A 576 8.71 10.67 1.86
C HIS A 576 7.37 10.49 1.16
N LYS A 577 6.60 11.58 1.01
CA LYS A 577 5.29 11.60 0.32
C LYS A 577 5.45 11.55 -1.20
N GLU A 578 6.52 12.14 -1.72
CA GLU A 578 6.90 12.07 -3.13
C GLU A 578 7.42 10.67 -3.50
N LYS A 579 8.26 10.05 -2.64
CA LYS A 579 8.67 8.64 -2.76
C LYS A 579 7.48 7.68 -2.70
N GLN A 580 6.54 7.84 -1.76
CA GLN A 580 5.31 7.02 -1.70
C GLN A 580 4.48 7.12 -2.99
N ARG A 581 4.33 8.32 -3.56
CA ARG A 581 3.63 8.50 -4.84
C ARG A 581 4.35 7.78 -5.98
N GLY A 582 5.67 7.89 -6.08
CA GLY A 582 6.47 7.16 -7.07
C GLY A 582 6.28 5.65 -7.00
N PHE A 583 6.21 5.07 -5.79
CA PHE A 583 5.97 3.63 -5.59
C PHE A 583 4.59 3.17 -6.07
N ILE A 584 3.53 3.94 -5.78
CA ILE A 584 2.15 3.58 -6.18
C ILE A 584 2.03 3.52 -7.72
N PHE A 585 2.66 4.45 -8.44
CA PHE A 585 2.66 4.45 -9.91
C PHE A 585 3.52 3.32 -10.51
N ALA A 586 4.66 2.98 -9.90
CA ALA A 586 5.51 1.89 -10.38
C ALA A 586 4.84 0.50 -10.22
N ALA A 587 4.19 0.26 -9.07
CA ALA A 587 3.44 -0.97 -8.82
C ALA A 587 2.26 -1.14 -9.79
N ALA A 588 1.51 -0.06 -10.04
CA ALA A 588 0.41 -0.05 -11.01
C ALA A 588 0.90 -0.36 -12.44
N GLY A 589 2.04 0.20 -12.86
CA GLY A 589 2.63 -0.05 -14.19
C GLY A 589 2.97 -1.52 -14.43
N CYS A 590 3.56 -2.21 -13.44
CA CYS A 590 3.90 -3.62 -13.55
C CYS A 590 2.65 -4.53 -13.65
N ILE A 591 1.59 -4.20 -12.92
CA ILE A 591 0.32 -4.95 -12.94
C ILE A 591 -0.37 -4.83 -14.31
N VAL A 592 -0.35 -3.65 -14.94
CA VAL A 592 -0.94 -3.45 -16.28
C VAL A 592 -0.18 -4.23 -17.36
N ILE A 593 1.16 -4.27 -17.29
CA ILE A 593 1.99 -5.00 -18.26
C ILE A 593 1.77 -6.53 -18.14
N LEU A 594 1.73 -7.06 -16.92
CA LEU A 594 1.46 -8.49 -16.67
C LEU A 594 0.01 -8.87 -17.05
N GLY A 595 -0.98 -8.04 -16.72
CA GLY A 595 -2.37 -8.26 -17.11
C GLY A 595 -2.57 -8.27 -18.63
N GLY A 596 -1.91 -7.36 -19.35
CA GLY A 596 -1.94 -7.32 -20.82
C GLY A 596 -1.34 -8.56 -21.48
N ALA A 597 -0.23 -9.09 -20.95
CA ALA A 597 0.40 -10.31 -21.44
C ALA A 597 -0.49 -11.55 -21.26
N VAL A 598 -1.18 -11.68 -20.12
CA VAL A 598 -2.10 -12.80 -19.84
C VAL A 598 -3.35 -12.74 -20.72
N LEU A 599 -3.87 -11.54 -20.99
CA LEU A 599 -5.00 -11.33 -21.92
C LEU A 599 -4.64 -11.66 -23.38
N LEU A 600 -3.45 -11.28 -23.83
CA LEU A 600 -2.97 -11.63 -25.18
C LEU A 600 -2.70 -13.14 -25.31
N GLY A 601 -2.11 -13.78 -24.30
CA GLY A 601 -1.89 -15.23 -24.31
C GLY A 601 -3.17 -16.05 -24.49
N ARG A 602 -4.28 -15.62 -23.87
CA ARG A 602 -5.62 -16.25 -24.03
C ARG A 602 -6.30 -16.02 -25.37
N ILE A 603 -5.87 -15.03 -26.15
CA ILE A 603 -6.47 -14.72 -27.48
C ILE A 603 -5.73 -15.46 -28.61
N PHE A 604 -4.45 -15.81 -28.42
CA PHE A 604 -3.64 -16.46 -29.45
C PHE A 604 -3.40 -17.97 -29.23
N PHE A 605 -3.67 -18.52 -28.04
CA PHE A 605 -3.42 -19.95 -27.73
C PHE A 605 -4.59 -20.64 -26.99
N THR A 606 -5.73 -20.72 -27.66
CA THR A 606 -6.68 -21.85 -27.52
C THR A 606 -7.09 -22.29 -28.93
N PRO A 607 -7.25 -23.61 -29.18
CA PRO A 607 -7.63 -24.13 -30.50
C PRO A 607 -9.07 -23.77 -30.91
#